data_AF-A0A3M2DZ13-F1
#
_entry.id   AF-A0A3M2DZ13-F1
#
_cell.length_a   1.000
_cell.length_b   1.000
_cell.length_c   1.000
_cell.angle_alpha   90.00
_cell.angle_beta   90.00
_cell.angle_gamma   90.00
#
_symmetry.space_group_name_H-M   'P 1'
#
loop_
_entity.id
_entity.type
_entity.pdbx_description
1 polymer ?
#
loop_
_entity_poly.entity_id
_entity_poly.type
_entity_poly.pdbx_seq_one_letter_code
_entity_poly.pdbx_strand_id
1 'polypeptide(L)'
;PRLFKQWSLGLYLGTVALLILVLWIGDIGKGAQRWLVVAGIRFQPSELMKLAMPLMLAWFLDQKPLPPDRQRLVLSFLLIFVPTLLIALQPDLGTSVLIAMTGLFVIFLAGISWRLIATLIGAIIVYAPIHWVYFMHDYQRRRVLTFLNPESDPLNSGYHIIQSKIAIGSGGLVGKGWLNGTQSQLDFLPERHTDFIFSVMAEEFGFLGVAALLVLYCFVVARALYLAVQAQDSFSRLTMGALALTLFVYVFVNVGMVSGMLPVVGLPLPLISYGGTSMVTLLASMGVIMSMHTHRRITSEL
;
A
#
# COMPACT_ATOMS: atom_id res chain seq x y z
N PRO A 1 -3.19 -14.65 -17.76
CA PRO A 1 -3.27 -15.53 -16.56
C PRO A 1 -2.22 -16.65 -16.50
N ARG A 2 -2.10 -17.50 -17.53
CA ARG A 2 -1.16 -18.65 -17.51
C ARG A 2 0.31 -18.24 -17.33
N LEU A 3 0.76 -17.22 -18.08
CA LEU A 3 2.12 -16.68 -17.94
C LEU A 3 2.35 -16.13 -16.53
N PHE A 4 1.45 -15.28 -16.02
CA PHE A 4 1.54 -14.78 -14.64
C PHE A 4 1.67 -15.92 -13.62
N LYS A 5 0.89 -16.99 -13.79
CA LYS A 5 0.94 -18.18 -12.93
C LYS A 5 2.31 -18.88 -12.98
N GLN A 6 2.93 -19.00 -14.16
CA GLN A 6 4.26 -19.62 -14.30
C GLN A 6 5.37 -18.75 -13.68
N TRP A 7 5.28 -17.43 -13.85
CA TRP A 7 6.28 -16.49 -13.38
C TRP A 7 6.09 -16.07 -11.91
N SER A 8 4.96 -16.36 -11.27
CA SER A 8 4.65 -15.99 -9.87
C SER A 8 5.80 -16.30 -8.90
N LEU A 9 6.29 -17.55 -8.90
CA LEU A 9 7.37 -17.98 -8.02
C LEU A 9 8.68 -17.25 -8.32
N GLY A 10 9.04 -17.13 -9.61
CA GLY A 10 10.25 -16.46 -10.05
C GLY A 10 10.24 -14.96 -9.73
N LEU A 11 9.11 -14.28 -9.94
CA LEU A 11 8.93 -12.87 -9.59
C LEU A 11 9.05 -12.65 -8.08
N TYR A 12 8.43 -13.50 -7.27
CA TYR A 12 8.53 -13.39 -5.82
C TYR A 12 9.95 -13.65 -5.31
N LEU A 13 10.58 -14.77 -5.69
CA LEU A 13 11.94 -15.09 -5.26
C LEU A 13 12.95 -14.06 -5.77
N GLY A 14 12.81 -13.61 -7.01
CA GLY A 14 13.62 -12.54 -7.59
C GLY A 14 13.47 -11.23 -6.81
N THR A 15 12.25 -10.87 -6.44
CA THR A 15 12.02 -9.65 -5.64
C THR A 15 12.53 -9.79 -4.21
N VAL A 16 12.40 -10.96 -3.58
CA VAL A 16 13.03 -11.24 -2.26
C VAL A 16 14.55 -11.12 -2.36
N ALA A 17 15.17 -11.66 -3.40
CA ALA A 17 16.61 -11.51 -3.63
C ALA A 17 17.02 -10.04 -3.79
N LEU A 18 16.22 -9.23 -4.52
CA LEU A 18 16.45 -7.79 -4.63
C LEU A 18 16.26 -7.06 -3.29
N LEU A 19 15.30 -7.45 -2.46
CA LEU A 19 15.12 -6.89 -1.11
C LEU A 19 16.33 -7.21 -0.20
N ILE A 20 16.88 -8.42 -0.30
CA ILE A 20 18.11 -8.78 0.39
C ILE A 20 19.26 -7.93 -0.14
N LEU A 21 19.39 -7.78 -1.46
CA LEU A 21 20.45 -6.97 -2.08
C LEU A 21 20.43 -5.52 -1.63
N VAL A 22 19.25 -4.92 -1.45
CA VAL A 22 19.10 -3.55 -0.91
C VAL A 22 19.71 -3.40 0.47
N LEU A 23 19.62 -4.43 1.34
CA LEU A 23 20.22 -4.36 2.67
C LEU A 23 21.75 -4.33 2.64
N TRP A 24 22.37 -4.73 1.53
CA TRP A 24 23.83 -4.83 1.39
C TRP A 24 24.40 -3.66 0.58
N ILE A 25 23.74 -3.29 -0.53
CA ILE A 25 24.27 -2.35 -1.53
C ILE A 25 23.23 -1.26 -1.88
N GLY A 26 22.16 -1.12 -1.09
CA GLY A 26 21.17 -0.08 -1.32
C GLY A 26 21.75 1.32 -1.12
N ASP A 27 21.27 2.28 -1.91
CA ASP A 27 21.55 3.70 -1.76
C ASP A 27 20.71 4.28 -0.61
N ILE A 28 21.31 5.17 0.18
CA ILE A 28 20.64 5.80 1.33
C ILE A 28 19.93 7.07 0.84
N GLY A 29 18.60 7.02 0.78
CA GLY A 29 17.76 8.16 0.45
C GLY A 29 16.95 8.62 1.67
N LYS A 30 16.97 9.91 2.00
CA LYS A 30 16.22 10.50 3.14
C LYS A 30 16.38 9.73 4.47
N GLY A 31 17.58 9.18 4.71
CA GLY A 31 17.91 8.42 5.92
C GLY A 31 17.48 6.95 5.95
N ALA A 32 17.02 6.37 4.83
CA ALA A 32 16.71 4.95 4.73
C ALA A 32 17.30 4.30 3.47
N GLN A 33 17.88 3.11 3.65
CA GLN A 33 18.47 2.31 2.58
C GLN A 33 17.40 1.47 1.87
N ARG A 34 16.80 2.04 0.81
CA ARG A 34 15.60 1.47 0.15
C ARG A 34 15.71 1.36 -1.37
N TRP A 35 16.72 1.98 -1.97
CA TRP A 35 16.81 2.17 -3.41
C TRP A 35 18.00 1.42 -3.99
N LEU A 36 17.81 0.82 -5.17
CA LEU A 36 18.89 0.35 -6.01
C LEU A 36 19.06 1.33 -7.17
N VAL A 37 20.29 1.76 -7.44
CA VAL A 37 20.61 2.60 -8.59
C VAL A 37 21.19 1.70 -9.67
N VAL A 38 20.44 1.47 -10.74
CA VAL A 38 20.86 0.65 -11.88
C VAL A 38 20.93 1.56 -13.11
N ALA A 39 22.11 1.72 -13.68
CA ALA A 39 22.33 2.56 -14.89
C ALA A 39 21.73 3.97 -14.79
N GLY A 40 21.81 4.61 -13.60
CA GLY A 40 21.26 5.95 -13.36
C GLY A 40 19.76 5.99 -13.02
N ILE A 41 19.05 4.86 -13.06
CA ILE A 41 17.64 4.75 -12.69
C ILE A 41 17.53 4.28 -11.23
N ARG A 42 16.77 5.02 -10.42
CA ARG A 42 16.42 4.64 -9.05
C ARG A 42 15.23 3.69 -9.05
N PHE A 43 15.46 2.47 -8.59
CA PHE A 43 14.45 1.42 -8.48
C PHE A 43 14.26 0.99 -7.03
N GLN A 44 13.01 0.84 -6.59
CA GLN A 44 12.67 0.42 -5.24
C GLN A 44 12.06 -1.00 -5.28
N PRO A 45 12.78 -2.05 -4.85
CA PRO A 45 12.28 -3.42 -4.95
C PRO A 45 11.00 -3.70 -4.15
N SER A 46 10.76 -2.96 -3.06
CA SER A 46 9.53 -3.09 -2.28
C SER A 46 8.28 -2.68 -3.08
N GLU A 47 8.41 -1.82 -4.10
CA GLU A 47 7.32 -1.51 -5.03
C GLU A 47 6.92 -2.73 -5.86
N LEU A 48 7.91 -3.49 -6.36
CA LEU A 48 7.66 -4.70 -7.13
C LEU A 48 7.01 -5.80 -6.27
N MET A 49 7.33 -5.84 -4.97
CA MET A 49 6.74 -6.81 -4.05
C MET A 49 5.22 -6.64 -3.91
N LYS A 50 4.68 -5.43 -4.15
CA LYS A 50 3.23 -5.16 -4.15
C LYS A 50 2.48 -5.94 -5.21
N LEU A 51 3.17 -6.28 -6.31
CA LEU A 51 2.67 -7.13 -7.39
C LEU A 51 3.04 -8.60 -7.19
N ALA A 52 4.30 -8.87 -6.83
CA ALA A 52 4.82 -10.23 -6.73
C ALA A 52 4.16 -11.03 -5.60
N MET A 53 3.86 -10.38 -4.49
CA MET A 53 3.29 -11.04 -3.32
C MET A 53 1.86 -11.55 -3.57
N PRO A 54 0.87 -10.77 -4.07
CA PRO A 54 -0.45 -11.32 -4.36
C PRO A 54 -0.42 -12.40 -5.44
N LEU A 55 0.45 -12.26 -6.46
CA LEU A 55 0.67 -13.28 -7.49
C LEU A 55 1.21 -14.59 -6.90
N MET A 56 2.16 -14.53 -5.96
CA MET A 56 2.74 -15.70 -5.33
C MET A 56 1.75 -16.42 -4.41
N LEU A 57 1.06 -15.68 -3.53
CA LEU A 57 0.09 -16.30 -2.63
C LEU A 57 -1.10 -16.87 -3.39
N ALA A 58 -1.63 -16.16 -4.38
CA ALA A 58 -2.71 -16.69 -5.21
C ALA A 58 -2.26 -17.96 -5.93
N TRP A 59 -1.03 -17.98 -6.47
CA TRP A 59 -0.46 -19.17 -7.11
C TRP A 59 -0.31 -20.34 -6.13
N PHE A 60 0.20 -20.08 -4.94
CA PHE A 60 0.42 -21.10 -3.91
C PHE A 60 -0.91 -21.70 -3.43
N LEU A 61 -1.91 -20.86 -3.17
CA LEU A 61 -3.22 -21.28 -2.68
C LEU A 61 -4.05 -22.00 -3.75
N ASP A 62 -3.97 -21.59 -5.02
CA ASP A 62 -4.70 -22.20 -6.15
C ASP A 62 -4.29 -23.65 -6.46
N GLN A 63 -3.19 -24.16 -5.87
CA GLN A 63 -2.76 -25.56 -6.05
C GLN A 63 -3.61 -26.60 -5.30
N LYS A 64 -4.44 -26.18 -4.35
CA LYS A 64 -5.40 -27.05 -3.65
C LYS A 64 -6.78 -26.39 -3.61
N PRO A 65 -7.85 -27.16 -3.35
CA PRO A 65 -9.16 -26.60 -3.11
C PRO A 65 -9.14 -25.56 -1.98
N LEU A 66 -9.93 -24.50 -2.14
CA LEU A 66 -10.17 -23.48 -1.13
C LEU A 66 -11.36 -23.89 -0.25
N PRO A 67 -11.37 -23.57 1.05
CA PRO A 67 -10.39 -22.79 1.81
C PRO A 67 -9.11 -23.56 2.16
N PRO A 68 -7.99 -22.88 2.49
CA PRO A 68 -6.71 -23.54 2.78
C PRO A 68 -6.73 -24.37 4.08
N ASP A 69 -6.00 -25.49 4.08
CA ASP A 69 -5.70 -26.27 5.27
C ASP A 69 -4.74 -25.53 6.23
N ARG A 70 -4.63 -26.00 7.49
CA ARG A 70 -3.77 -25.36 8.52
C ARG A 70 -2.31 -25.25 8.08
N GLN A 71 -1.79 -26.25 7.38
CA GLN A 71 -0.40 -26.26 6.90
C GLN A 71 -0.18 -25.17 5.86
N ARG A 72 -1.06 -25.05 4.86
CA ARG A 72 -0.99 -24.00 3.85
C ARG A 72 -1.18 -22.63 4.44
N LEU A 73 -2.08 -22.49 5.41
CA LEU A 73 -2.25 -21.23 6.11
C LEU A 73 -0.95 -20.77 6.79
N VAL A 74 -0.28 -21.66 7.54
CA VAL A 74 1.03 -21.37 8.17
C VAL A 74 2.09 -21.03 7.13
N LEU A 75 2.16 -21.78 6.02
CA LEU A 75 3.09 -21.50 4.92
C LEU A 75 2.78 -20.16 4.24
N SER A 76 1.51 -19.77 4.07
CA SER A 76 1.13 -18.45 3.56
C SER A 76 1.56 -17.34 4.50
N PHE A 77 1.41 -17.50 5.82
CA PHE A 77 1.95 -16.54 6.78
C PHE A 77 3.48 -16.43 6.68
N LEU A 78 4.19 -17.53 6.49
CA LEU A 78 5.65 -17.50 6.28
C LEU A 78 6.03 -16.73 5.01
N LEU A 79 5.32 -16.96 3.89
CA LEU A 79 5.51 -16.25 2.63
C LEU A 79 5.21 -14.75 2.75
N ILE A 80 4.31 -14.34 3.64
CA ILE A 80 4.07 -12.92 3.94
C ILE A 80 5.17 -12.37 4.84
N PHE A 81 5.55 -13.13 5.86
CA PHE A 81 6.45 -12.69 6.92
C PHE A 81 7.85 -12.34 6.38
N VAL A 82 8.42 -13.19 5.53
CA VAL A 82 9.78 -13.00 4.97
C VAL A 82 9.94 -11.62 4.29
N PRO A 83 9.17 -11.24 3.26
CA PRO A 83 9.34 -9.95 2.60
C PRO A 83 8.92 -8.78 3.50
N THR A 84 7.93 -8.97 4.36
CA THR A 84 7.50 -7.94 5.33
C THR A 84 8.64 -7.57 6.26
N LEU A 85 9.34 -8.59 6.82
CA LEU A 85 10.47 -8.39 7.71
C LEU A 85 11.64 -7.71 6.98
N LEU A 86 11.99 -8.18 5.77
CA LEU A 86 13.07 -7.57 4.98
C LEU A 86 12.81 -6.08 4.71
N ILE A 87 11.57 -5.69 4.41
CA ILE A 87 11.20 -4.29 4.17
C ILE A 87 11.21 -3.49 5.48
N ALA A 88 10.77 -4.09 6.59
CA ALA A 88 10.84 -3.45 7.91
C ALA A 88 12.29 -3.16 8.34
N LEU A 89 13.24 -4.03 7.97
CA LEU A 89 14.68 -3.83 8.17
C LEU A 89 15.28 -2.71 7.28
N GLN A 90 14.57 -2.26 6.24
CA GLN A 90 14.94 -1.12 5.37
C GLN A 90 14.36 0.22 5.88
N PRO A 91 14.26 0.37 7.21
CA PRO A 91 13.35 1.29 7.90
C PRO A 91 12.01 1.66 7.23
N ASP A 92 11.40 0.83 6.39
CA ASP A 92 10.18 1.15 5.61
C ASP A 92 8.93 0.51 6.21
N LEU A 93 8.56 0.97 7.41
CA LEU A 93 7.40 0.43 8.13
C LEU A 93 6.10 0.52 7.31
N GLY A 94 5.93 1.62 6.56
CA GLY A 94 4.73 1.83 5.77
C GLY A 94 4.53 0.82 4.66
N THR A 95 5.56 0.62 3.87
CA THR A 95 5.52 -0.37 2.81
C THR A 95 5.46 -1.79 3.39
N SER A 96 6.11 -2.06 4.52
CA SER A 96 6.06 -3.38 5.16
C SER A 96 4.62 -3.77 5.59
N VAL A 97 3.91 -2.86 6.27
CA VAL A 97 2.53 -3.09 6.71
C VAL A 97 1.62 -3.29 5.52
N LEU A 98 1.78 -2.46 4.49
CA LEU A 98 1.01 -2.57 3.27
C LEU A 98 1.23 -3.92 2.55
N ILE A 99 2.47 -4.37 2.40
CA ILE A 99 2.77 -5.69 1.82
C ILE A 99 2.15 -6.81 2.64
N ALA A 100 2.22 -6.71 3.97
CA ALA A 100 1.57 -7.66 4.86
C ALA A 100 0.05 -7.67 4.62
N MET A 101 -0.59 -6.51 4.56
CA MET A 101 -2.02 -6.35 4.30
C MET A 101 -2.43 -6.92 2.93
N THR A 102 -1.68 -6.65 1.87
CA THR A 102 -1.96 -7.23 0.55
C THR A 102 -1.98 -8.76 0.62
N GLY A 103 -1.13 -9.37 1.47
CA GLY A 103 -1.02 -10.82 1.57
C GLY A 103 -2.14 -11.41 2.39
N LEU A 104 -2.47 -10.73 3.48
CA LEU A 104 -3.64 -11.02 4.28
C LEU A 104 -4.93 -10.90 3.45
N PHE A 105 -5.02 -9.98 2.50
CA PHE A 105 -6.15 -9.91 1.58
C PHE A 105 -6.28 -11.14 0.69
N VAL A 106 -5.17 -11.70 0.20
CA VAL A 106 -5.24 -12.97 -0.55
C VAL A 106 -5.75 -14.10 0.34
N ILE A 107 -5.24 -14.22 1.57
CA ILE A 107 -5.69 -15.25 2.52
C ILE A 107 -7.16 -15.04 2.89
N PHE A 108 -7.57 -13.79 3.12
CA PHE A 108 -8.95 -13.42 3.40
C PHE A 108 -9.89 -13.83 2.27
N LEU A 109 -9.57 -13.45 1.03
CA LEU A 109 -10.34 -13.80 -0.15
C LEU A 109 -10.33 -15.30 -0.45
N ALA A 110 -9.34 -16.04 0.05
CA ALA A 110 -9.29 -17.50 -0.01
C ALA A 110 -10.28 -18.19 0.95
N GLY A 111 -11.01 -17.43 1.78
CA GLY A 111 -12.12 -17.92 2.58
C GLY A 111 -11.75 -18.41 3.98
N ILE A 112 -10.71 -17.83 4.61
CA ILE A 112 -10.40 -18.17 6.01
C ILE A 112 -11.53 -17.76 6.96
N SER A 113 -11.66 -18.51 8.06
CA SER A 113 -12.73 -18.26 9.04
C SER A 113 -12.57 -16.89 9.71
N TRP A 114 -13.69 -16.15 9.88
CA TRP A 114 -13.73 -14.90 10.64
C TRP A 114 -13.22 -15.03 12.08
N ARG A 115 -13.38 -16.22 12.69
CA ARG A 115 -12.83 -16.53 14.02
C ARG A 115 -11.32 -16.39 14.04
N LEU A 116 -10.62 -16.95 13.05
CA LEU A 116 -9.17 -16.83 12.93
C LEU A 116 -8.74 -15.37 12.77
N ILE A 117 -9.43 -14.61 11.92
CA ILE A 117 -9.14 -13.18 11.72
C ILE A 117 -9.28 -12.42 13.03
N ALA A 118 -10.38 -12.63 13.76
CA ALA A 118 -10.62 -12.02 15.06
C ALA A 118 -9.55 -12.41 16.08
N THR A 119 -9.11 -13.67 16.11
CA THR A 119 -8.02 -14.10 17.00
C THR A 119 -6.68 -13.44 16.68
N LEU A 120 -6.36 -13.25 15.39
CA LEU A 120 -5.12 -12.57 14.97
C LEU A 120 -5.15 -11.09 15.33
N ILE A 121 -6.28 -10.42 15.09
CA ILE A 121 -6.47 -9.02 15.49
C ILE A 121 -6.34 -8.89 17.02
N GLY A 122 -6.99 -9.78 17.78
CA GLY A 122 -6.87 -9.82 19.24
C GLY A 122 -5.42 -10.01 19.70
N ALA A 123 -4.69 -10.93 19.08
CA ALA A 123 -3.27 -11.16 19.38
C ALA A 123 -2.40 -9.91 19.10
N ILE A 124 -2.65 -9.21 17.99
CA ILE A 124 -1.96 -7.95 17.66
C ILE A 124 -2.25 -6.88 18.71
N ILE A 125 -3.50 -6.72 19.13
CA ILE A 125 -3.90 -5.74 20.15
C ILE A 125 -3.21 -6.03 21.49
N VAL A 126 -3.14 -7.30 21.89
CA VAL A 126 -2.45 -7.72 23.12
C VAL A 126 -0.94 -7.54 23.02
N TYR A 127 -0.36 -7.79 21.84
CA TYR A 127 1.08 -7.65 21.60
C TYR A 127 1.53 -6.17 21.48
N ALA A 128 0.68 -5.30 20.96
CA ALA A 128 1.00 -3.88 20.74
C ALA A 128 1.62 -3.15 21.95
N PRO A 129 1.07 -3.23 23.18
CA PRO A 129 1.69 -2.58 24.34
C PRO A 129 3.04 -3.21 24.73
N ILE A 130 3.20 -4.52 24.56
CA ILE A 130 4.49 -5.20 24.80
C ILE A 130 5.53 -4.69 23.80
N HIS A 131 5.16 -4.61 22.53
CA HIS A 131 6.03 -4.08 21.48
C HIS A 131 6.43 -2.62 21.75
N TRP A 132 5.48 -1.79 22.18
CA TRP A 132 5.72 -0.39 22.53
C TRP A 132 6.77 -0.20 23.62
N VAL A 133 6.69 -0.99 24.69
CA VAL A 133 7.55 -0.83 25.87
C VAL A 133 8.96 -1.39 25.61
N TYR A 134 9.05 -2.56 24.97
CA TYR A 134 10.30 -3.33 24.92
C TYR A 134 11.04 -3.30 23.59
N PHE A 135 10.34 -3.05 22.47
CA PHE A 135 10.90 -3.27 21.12
C PHE A 135 10.87 -2.03 20.23
N MET A 136 10.03 -1.03 20.53
CA MET A 136 9.98 0.21 19.75
C MET A 136 11.19 1.10 20.03
N HIS A 137 11.84 1.51 18.94
CA HIS A 137 12.90 2.51 18.98
C HIS A 137 12.32 3.91 19.26
N ASP A 138 13.14 4.82 19.78
CA ASP A 138 12.71 6.18 20.13
C ASP A 138 12.06 6.93 18.96
N TYR A 139 12.60 6.79 17.75
CA TYR A 139 12.03 7.43 16.57
C TYR A 139 10.63 6.89 16.21
N GLN A 140 10.37 5.60 16.47
CA GLN A 140 9.07 4.96 16.22
C GLN A 140 8.04 5.45 17.23
N ARG A 141 8.42 5.53 18.51
CA ARG A 141 7.57 6.09 19.57
C ARG A 141 7.23 7.55 19.31
N ARG A 142 8.23 8.36 18.91
CA ARG A 142 8.01 9.76 18.54
C ARG A 142 6.97 9.90 17.43
N ARG A 143 7.00 9.09 16.37
CA ARG A 143 5.97 9.15 15.30
C ARG A 143 4.54 8.92 15.81
N VAL A 144 4.36 7.98 16.74
CA VAL A 144 3.04 7.73 17.34
C VAL A 144 2.62 8.86 18.27
N LEU A 145 3.55 9.37 19.10
CA LEU A 145 3.28 10.50 19.99
C LEU A 145 2.98 11.79 19.22
N THR A 146 3.73 12.10 18.16
CA THR A 146 3.47 13.23 17.26
C THR A 146 2.14 13.07 16.54
N PHE A 147 1.73 11.86 16.16
CA PHE A 147 0.40 11.65 15.59
C PHE A 147 -0.72 11.97 16.60
N LEU A 148 -0.58 11.51 17.85
CA LEU A 148 -1.56 11.76 18.92
C LEU A 148 -1.57 13.22 19.39
N ASN A 149 -0.41 13.87 19.42
CA ASN A 149 -0.25 15.27 19.77
C ASN A 149 0.74 15.97 18.84
N PRO A 150 0.30 16.42 17.65
CA PRO A 150 1.16 17.12 16.69
C PRO A 150 1.71 18.45 17.22
N GLU A 151 0.99 19.08 18.16
CA GLU A 151 1.35 20.37 18.76
C GLU A 151 2.54 20.28 19.72
N SER A 152 2.91 19.06 20.14
CA SER A 152 4.09 18.84 20.99
C SER A 152 5.43 19.04 20.27
N ASP A 153 5.43 18.98 18.94
CA ASP A 153 6.61 19.20 18.09
C ASP A 153 6.19 19.93 16.79
N PRO A 154 5.76 21.19 16.89
CA PRO A 154 5.12 21.91 15.81
C PRO A 154 6.11 22.36 14.73
N LEU A 155 7.41 22.31 14.99
CA LEU A 155 8.47 22.74 14.06
C LEU A 155 9.14 21.58 13.31
N ASN A 156 8.99 20.32 13.76
CA ASN A 156 9.58 19.17 13.07
C ASN A 156 8.51 18.20 12.59
N SER A 157 8.28 17.12 13.35
CA SER A 157 7.47 16.00 12.88
C SER A 157 5.97 16.33 12.81
N GLY A 158 5.49 17.23 13.68
CA GLY A 158 4.11 17.70 13.70
C GLY A 158 3.81 18.77 12.65
N TYR A 159 4.83 19.47 12.16
CA TYR A 159 4.69 20.59 11.23
C TYR A 159 3.92 20.20 9.96
N HIS A 160 4.30 19.09 9.32
CA HIS A 160 3.63 18.62 8.10
C HIS A 160 2.15 18.27 8.31
N ILE A 161 1.82 17.67 9.46
CA ILE A 161 0.44 17.29 9.79
C ILE A 161 -0.40 18.55 10.05
N ILE A 162 0.15 19.52 10.78
CA ILE A 162 -0.52 20.78 11.09
C ILE A 162 -0.78 21.57 9.81
N GLN A 163 0.23 21.74 8.95
CA GLN A 163 0.08 22.46 7.69
C GLN A 163 -0.89 21.77 6.73
N SER A 164 -0.86 20.44 6.67
CA SER A 164 -1.83 19.65 5.91
C SER A 164 -3.27 19.92 6.37
N LYS A 165 -3.52 19.92 7.68
CA LYS A 165 -4.85 20.23 8.26
C LYS A 165 -5.30 21.66 7.95
N ILE A 166 -4.39 22.64 8.04
CA ILE A 166 -4.68 24.04 7.71
C ILE A 166 -5.02 24.17 6.22
N ALA A 167 -4.25 23.53 5.33
CA ALA A 167 -4.48 23.54 3.89
C ALA A 167 -5.88 22.99 3.56
N ILE A 168 -6.22 21.79 4.09
CA ILE A 168 -7.54 21.17 3.92
C ILE A 168 -8.65 22.10 4.43
N GLY A 169 -8.49 22.65 5.64
CA GLY A 169 -9.49 23.54 6.25
C GLY A 169 -9.69 24.83 5.45
N SER A 170 -8.62 25.37 4.86
CA SER A 170 -8.65 26.63 4.10
C SER A 170 -9.30 26.52 2.72
N GLY A 171 -9.47 25.30 2.19
CA GLY A 171 -10.14 25.07 0.90
C GLY A 171 -11.65 25.29 0.96
N GLY A 172 -12.28 25.22 2.13
CA GLY A 172 -13.75 25.38 2.24
C GLY A 172 -14.51 24.42 1.32
N LEU A 173 -15.68 24.84 0.81
CA LEU A 173 -16.51 23.99 -0.06
C LEU A 173 -16.00 23.90 -1.50
N VAL A 174 -15.53 25.01 -2.07
CA VAL A 174 -15.25 25.15 -3.52
C VAL A 174 -13.75 25.22 -3.82
N GLY A 175 -12.91 25.46 -2.82
CA GLY A 175 -11.47 25.64 -2.99
C GLY A 175 -11.08 27.09 -3.25
N LYS A 176 -9.76 27.34 -3.24
CA LYS A 176 -9.18 28.65 -3.57
C LYS A 176 -8.98 28.87 -5.07
N GLY A 177 -9.16 27.83 -5.88
CA GLY A 177 -8.88 27.82 -7.32
C GLY A 177 -7.52 27.21 -7.65
N TRP A 178 -7.41 26.69 -8.87
CA TRP A 178 -6.21 26.03 -9.39
C TRP A 178 -4.99 26.96 -9.33
N LEU A 179 -3.90 26.49 -8.73
CA LEU A 179 -2.67 27.28 -8.52
C LEU A 179 -2.90 28.57 -7.71
N ASN A 180 -3.91 28.62 -6.84
CA ASN A 180 -4.09 29.71 -5.87
C ASN A 180 -3.93 29.21 -4.42
N GLY A 181 -3.39 28.00 -4.23
CA GLY A 181 -3.13 27.41 -2.93
C GLY A 181 -2.01 28.14 -2.19
N THR A 182 -2.35 28.83 -1.11
CA THR A 182 -1.40 29.59 -0.28
C THR A 182 -0.42 28.70 0.47
N GLN A 183 -0.86 27.56 1.00
CA GLN A 183 0.01 26.62 1.71
C GLN A 183 0.80 25.75 0.74
N SER A 184 0.18 25.41 -0.39
CA SER A 184 0.83 24.72 -1.50
C SER A 184 1.99 25.52 -2.09
N GLN A 185 1.87 26.84 -2.32
CA GLN A 185 2.89 27.63 -3.06
C GLN A 185 4.08 28.11 -2.22
N LEU A 186 3.89 28.37 -0.93
CA LEU A 186 4.91 28.99 -0.07
C LEU A 186 5.91 27.98 0.54
N ASP A 187 6.06 26.79 -0.06
CA ASP A 187 6.93 25.69 0.38
C ASP A 187 6.73 25.23 1.84
N PHE A 188 5.59 25.56 2.45
CA PHE A 188 5.24 25.11 3.80
C PHE A 188 4.97 23.60 3.88
N LEU A 189 4.88 22.90 2.75
CA LEU A 189 4.78 21.44 2.64
C LEU A 189 5.92 20.89 1.75
N PRO A 190 7.07 20.49 2.33
CA PRO A 190 8.22 19.94 1.60
C PRO A 190 7.91 18.71 0.72
N GLU A 191 6.86 17.94 1.05
CA GLU A 191 6.43 16.72 0.36
C GLU A 191 5.06 16.91 -0.35
N ARG A 192 4.74 18.14 -0.80
CA ARG A 192 3.45 18.49 -1.44
C ARG A 192 3.16 17.72 -2.73
N HIS A 193 4.19 17.30 -3.46
CA HIS A 193 4.04 16.59 -4.74
C HIS A 193 3.99 15.06 -4.60
N THR A 194 4.35 14.54 -3.42
CA THR A 194 4.44 13.11 -3.12
C THR A 194 3.34 12.75 -2.12
N ASP A 195 3.64 12.78 -0.83
CA ASP A 195 2.82 12.17 0.20
C ASP A 195 1.63 13.05 0.63
N PHE A 196 1.73 14.37 0.43
CA PHE A 196 0.73 15.35 0.84
C PHE A 196 -0.03 16.01 -0.32
N ILE A 197 0.01 15.44 -1.53
CA ILE A 197 -0.73 16.02 -2.68
C ILE A 197 -2.23 16.16 -2.44
N PHE A 198 -2.79 15.29 -1.60
CA PHE A 198 -4.21 15.36 -1.23
C PHE A 198 -4.57 16.67 -0.50
N SER A 199 -3.68 17.23 0.33
CA SER A 199 -3.94 18.50 1.01
C SER A 199 -3.93 19.68 0.04
N VAL A 200 -3.10 19.61 -1.01
CA VAL A 200 -3.09 20.59 -2.11
C VAL A 200 -4.39 20.53 -2.89
N MET A 201 -4.84 19.32 -3.26
CA MET A 201 -6.12 19.13 -3.93
C MET A 201 -7.30 19.65 -3.09
N ALA A 202 -7.25 19.43 -1.78
CA ALA A 202 -8.25 19.95 -0.85
C ALA A 202 -8.22 21.48 -0.74
N GLU A 203 -7.04 22.10 -0.72
CA GLU A 203 -6.92 23.57 -0.68
C GLU A 203 -7.42 24.22 -1.99
N GLU A 204 -7.04 23.67 -3.15
CA GLU A 204 -7.32 24.28 -4.45
C GLU A 204 -8.75 24.01 -4.94
N PHE A 205 -9.29 22.82 -4.74
CA PHE A 205 -10.61 22.41 -5.22
C PHE A 205 -11.67 22.24 -4.12
N GLY A 206 -11.29 22.43 -2.85
CA GLY A 206 -12.20 22.36 -1.72
C GLY A 206 -12.80 20.97 -1.51
N PHE A 207 -13.85 20.95 -0.70
CA PHE A 207 -14.60 19.73 -0.39
C PHE A 207 -15.18 19.06 -1.63
N LEU A 208 -15.74 19.83 -2.59
CA LEU A 208 -16.37 19.27 -3.78
C LEU A 208 -15.38 18.53 -4.68
N GLY A 209 -14.18 19.09 -4.90
CA GLY A 209 -13.15 18.43 -5.69
C GLY A 209 -12.63 17.15 -5.05
N VAL A 210 -12.39 17.19 -3.74
CA VAL A 210 -11.97 16.01 -2.97
C VAL A 210 -13.06 14.93 -2.96
N ALA A 211 -14.33 15.30 -2.77
CA ALA A 211 -15.44 14.37 -2.81
C ALA A 211 -15.55 13.69 -4.19
N ALA A 212 -15.43 14.45 -5.28
CA ALA A 212 -15.41 13.91 -6.64
C ALA A 212 -14.23 12.93 -6.85
N LEU A 213 -13.04 13.27 -6.35
CA LEU A 213 -11.86 12.41 -6.40
C LEU A 213 -12.08 11.09 -5.63
N LEU A 214 -12.64 11.15 -4.42
CA LEU A 214 -12.94 9.95 -3.63
C LEU A 214 -14.00 9.07 -4.29
N VAL A 215 -15.04 9.67 -4.90
CA VAL A 215 -16.03 8.94 -5.70
C VAL A 215 -15.36 8.22 -6.87
N LEU A 216 -14.41 8.86 -7.56
CA LEU A 216 -13.67 8.24 -8.65
C LEU A 216 -12.82 7.05 -8.17
N TYR A 217 -12.12 7.17 -7.04
CA TYR A 217 -11.39 6.04 -6.45
C TYR A 217 -12.33 4.90 -6.05
N CYS A 218 -13.45 5.21 -5.39
CA CYS A 218 -14.45 4.22 -5.05
C CYS A 218 -14.98 3.50 -6.29
N PHE A 219 -15.24 4.22 -7.39
CA PHE A 219 -15.63 3.63 -8.66
C PHE A 219 -14.56 2.69 -9.22
N VAL A 220 -13.29 3.11 -9.24
CA VAL A 220 -12.18 2.27 -9.75
C VAL A 220 -12.00 1.01 -8.90
N VAL A 221 -12.01 1.14 -7.57
CA VAL A 221 -11.90 0.00 -6.64
C VAL A 221 -13.10 -0.94 -6.80
N ALA A 222 -14.32 -0.41 -6.80
CA ALA A 222 -15.53 -1.21 -6.97
C ALA A 222 -15.54 -1.94 -8.31
N ARG A 223 -15.12 -1.26 -9.38
CA ARG A 223 -14.98 -1.88 -10.70
C ARG A 223 -13.95 -3.00 -10.68
N ALA A 224 -12.77 -2.78 -10.10
CA ALA A 224 -11.74 -3.81 -9.99
C ALA A 224 -12.20 -5.04 -9.19
N LEU A 225 -12.90 -4.84 -8.08
CA LEU A 225 -13.51 -5.91 -7.29
C LEU A 225 -14.60 -6.65 -8.08
N TYR A 226 -15.45 -5.92 -8.81
CA TYR A 226 -16.46 -6.52 -9.69
C TYR A 226 -15.84 -7.39 -10.79
N LEU A 227 -14.72 -6.97 -11.38
CA LEU A 227 -13.98 -7.79 -12.35
C LEU A 227 -13.38 -9.03 -11.70
N ALA A 228 -12.90 -8.92 -10.45
CA ALA A 228 -12.33 -10.04 -9.69
C ALA A 228 -13.38 -11.12 -9.37
N VAL A 229 -14.60 -10.73 -9.00
CA VAL A 229 -15.72 -11.66 -8.72
C VAL A 229 -16.10 -12.47 -9.96
N GLN A 230 -16.00 -11.88 -11.15
CA GLN A 230 -16.29 -12.57 -12.41
C GLN A 230 -15.14 -13.44 -12.94
N ALA A 231 -13.99 -13.47 -12.27
CA ALA A 231 -12.87 -14.29 -12.71
C ALA A 231 -13.21 -15.79 -12.53
N GLN A 232 -12.96 -16.58 -13.58
CA GLN A 232 -13.33 -17.99 -13.64
C GLN A 232 -12.42 -18.89 -12.79
N ASP A 233 -11.13 -18.54 -12.68
CA ASP A 233 -10.14 -19.28 -11.91
C ASP A 233 -9.82 -18.62 -10.56
N SER A 234 -9.49 -19.43 -9.55
CA SER A 234 -9.21 -18.94 -8.20
C SER A 234 -7.95 -18.07 -8.17
N PHE A 235 -6.90 -18.44 -8.91
CA PHE A 235 -5.70 -17.62 -9.07
C PHE A 235 -6.00 -16.17 -9.50
N SER A 236 -6.73 -15.98 -10.60
CA SER A 236 -7.09 -14.65 -11.11
C SER A 236 -7.99 -13.91 -10.14
N ARG A 237 -9.01 -14.56 -9.58
CA ARG A 237 -9.94 -13.97 -8.60
C ARG A 237 -9.22 -13.46 -7.35
N LEU A 238 -8.34 -14.28 -6.77
CA LEU A 238 -7.55 -13.92 -5.59
C LEU A 238 -6.57 -12.77 -5.90
N THR A 239 -5.85 -12.85 -7.02
CA THR A 239 -4.88 -11.81 -7.42
C THR A 239 -5.58 -10.48 -7.67
N MET A 240 -6.62 -10.47 -8.50
CA MET A 240 -7.36 -9.25 -8.86
C MET A 240 -8.02 -8.62 -7.63
N GLY A 241 -8.64 -9.44 -6.78
CA GLY A 241 -9.26 -8.96 -5.54
C GLY A 241 -8.24 -8.35 -4.58
N ALA A 242 -7.09 -9.00 -4.38
CA ALA A 242 -6.05 -8.48 -3.48
C ALA A 242 -5.41 -7.18 -4.02
N LEU A 243 -5.19 -7.06 -5.34
CA LEU A 243 -4.70 -5.83 -5.96
C LEU A 243 -5.73 -4.69 -5.83
N ALA A 244 -7.02 -4.97 -6.02
CA ALA A 244 -8.09 -3.99 -5.84
C ALA A 244 -8.19 -3.50 -4.38
N LEU A 245 -8.11 -4.42 -3.41
CA LEU A 245 -8.09 -4.08 -1.98
C LEU A 245 -6.83 -3.32 -1.59
N THR A 246 -5.69 -3.62 -2.22
CA THR A 246 -4.44 -2.86 -2.02
C THR A 246 -4.61 -1.42 -2.47
N LEU A 247 -5.17 -1.19 -3.66
CA LEU A 247 -5.48 0.17 -4.14
C LEU A 247 -6.37 0.93 -3.14
N PHE A 248 -7.39 0.26 -2.60
CA PHE A 248 -8.25 0.86 -1.58
C PHE A 248 -7.45 1.27 -0.33
N VAL A 249 -6.61 0.39 0.20
CA VAL A 249 -5.78 0.69 1.38
C VAL A 249 -4.83 1.85 1.13
N TYR A 250 -4.26 1.97 -0.07
CA TYR A 250 -3.43 3.13 -0.43
C TYR A 250 -4.18 4.44 -0.30
N VAL A 251 -5.33 4.53 -0.94
CA VAL A 251 -6.16 5.73 -0.93
C VAL A 251 -6.59 6.03 0.50
N PHE A 252 -7.08 5.01 1.21
CA PHE A 252 -7.53 5.14 2.60
C PHE A 252 -6.42 5.61 3.54
N VAL A 253 -5.23 5.00 3.47
CA VAL A 253 -4.09 5.35 4.34
C VAL A 253 -3.54 6.72 3.98
N ASN A 254 -3.38 7.05 2.69
CA ASN A 254 -2.90 8.38 2.30
C ASN A 254 -3.88 9.47 2.76
N VAL A 255 -5.17 9.34 2.44
CA VAL A 255 -6.19 10.32 2.82
C VAL A 255 -6.29 10.44 4.33
N GLY A 256 -6.30 9.31 5.06
CA GLY A 256 -6.33 9.30 6.52
C GLY A 256 -5.09 9.91 7.16
N MET A 257 -3.90 9.70 6.57
CA MET A 257 -2.66 10.32 7.02
C MET A 257 -2.70 11.84 6.82
N VAL A 258 -3.07 12.30 5.63
CA VAL A 258 -3.06 13.71 5.27
C VAL A 258 -4.14 14.50 6.03
N SER A 259 -5.29 13.90 6.33
CA SER A 259 -6.31 14.49 7.22
C SER A 259 -5.96 14.40 8.72
N GLY A 260 -4.90 13.67 9.07
CA GLY A 260 -4.47 13.46 10.45
C GLY A 260 -5.35 12.50 11.26
N MET A 261 -6.06 11.59 10.58
CA MET A 261 -6.79 10.46 11.17
C MET A 261 -5.89 9.22 11.37
N LEU A 262 -4.78 9.12 10.64
CA LEU A 262 -3.79 8.04 10.72
C LEU A 262 -2.37 8.61 10.88
N PRO A 263 -1.42 7.87 11.48
CA PRO A 263 -0.04 8.31 11.59
C PRO A 263 0.62 8.51 10.23
N VAL A 264 1.70 9.30 10.18
CA VAL A 264 2.43 9.56 8.94
C VAL A 264 3.32 8.39 8.55
N VAL A 265 2.99 7.78 7.41
CA VAL A 265 3.59 6.55 6.92
C VAL A 265 4.40 6.76 5.63
N GLY A 266 4.13 7.83 4.87
CA GLY A 266 4.86 8.18 3.65
C GLY A 266 4.49 7.30 2.45
N LEU A 267 3.18 7.14 2.21
CA LEU A 267 2.67 6.43 1.04
C LEU A 267 2.07 7.44 0.06
N PRO A 268 2.48 7.44 -1.22
CA PRO A 268 1.95 8.37 -2.22
C PRO A 268 0.49 8.02 -2.58
N LEU A 269 -0.30 9.03 -2.93
CA LEU A 269 -1.66 8.86 -3.42
C LEU A 269 -1.65 8.25 -4.83
N PRO A 270 -2.28 7.07 -5.06
CA PRO A 270 -2.30 6.39 -6.35
C PRO A 270 -2.74 7.27 -7.53
N LEU A 271 -2.05 7.20 -8.67
CA LEU A 271 -2.42 7.89 -9.93
C LEU A 271 -2.37 9.43 -9.91
N ILE A 272 -2.18 10.06 -8.74
CA ILE A 272 -2.16 11.52 -8.59
C ILE A 272 -0.78 12.00 -8.13
N SER A 273 -0.20 11.37 -7.10
CA SER A 273 1.11 11.74 -6.59
C SER A 273 2.22 11.48 -7.58
N TYR A 274 3.24 12.34 -7.56
CA TYR A 274 4.48 12.07 -8.26
C TYR A 274 5.22 10.91 -7.58
N GLY A 275 5.40 9.81 -8.29
CA GLY A 275 6.20 8.69 -7.82
C GLY A 275 6.72 7.89 -9.01
N GLY A 276 8.03 7.79 -9.15
CA GLY A 276 8.64 7.14 -10.31
C GLY A 276 8.29 5.65 -10.37
N THR A 277 8.73 4.89 -9.38
CA THR A 277 8.53 3.42 -9.31
C THR A 277 7.11 3.04 -8.92
N SER A 278 6.48 3.77 -8.00
CA SER A 278 5.12 3.49 -7.52
C SER A 278 4.05 3.68 -8.59
N MET A 279 4.18 4.68 -9.47
CA MET A 279 3.24 4.88 -10.59
C MET A 279 3.32 3.71 -11.57
N VAL A 280 4.54 3.25 -11.89
CA VAL A 280 4.76 2.10 -12.80
C VAL A 280 4.15 0.83 -12.22
N THR A 281 4.38 0.54 -10.94
CA THR A 281 3.83 -0.67 -10.31
C THR A 281 2.31 -0.62 -10.17
N LEU A 282 1.75 0.56 -9.94
CA LEU A 282 0.30 0.73 -9.86
C LEU A 282 -0.38 0.58 -11.22
N LEU A 283 0.17 1.19 -12.27
CA LEU A 283 -0.31 0.99 -13.64
C LEU A 283 -0.16 -0.46 -14.09
N ALA A 284 0.97 -1.11 -13.74
CA ALA A 284 1.15 -2.54 -13.97
C ALA A 284 0.10 -3.38 -13.21
N SER A 285 -0.25 -3.01 -11.98
CA SER A 285 -1.32 -3.67 -11.20
C SER A 285 -2.66 -3.60 -11.93
N MET A 286 -3.02 -2.43 -12.45
CA MET A 286 -4.24 -2.25 -13.25
C MET A 286 -4.17 -3.07 -14.54
N GLY A 287 -3.02 -3.08 -15.22
CA GLY A 287 -2.78 -3.89 -16.41
C GLY A 287 -2.93 -5.40 -16.14
N VAL A 288 -2.47 -5.88 -14.98
CA VAL A 288 -2.66 -7.28 -14.56
C VAL A 288 -4.15 -7.59 -14.38
N ILE A 289 -4.90 -6.71 -13.69
CA ILE A 289 -6.35 -6.88 -13.49
C ILE A 289 -7.08 -6.95 -14.83
N MET A 290 -6.81 -6.01 -15.74
CA MET A 290 -7.43 -5.99 -17.07
C MET A 290 -7.04 -7.22 -17.90
N SER A 291 -5.75 -7.58 -17.92
CA SER A 291 -5.24 -8.73 -18.67
C SER A 291 -5.86 -10.05 -18.21
N MET A 292 -6.00 -10.24 -16.89
CA MET A 292 -6.65 -11.42 -16.32
C MET A 292 -8.14 -11.48 -16.64
N HIS A 293 -8.83 -10.33 -16.65
CA HIS A 293 -10.24 -10.27 -17.01
C HIS A 293 -10.49 -10.55 -18.51
N THR A 294 -9.63 -10.06 -19.41
CA THR A 294 -9.81 -10.25 -20.86
C THR A 294 -9.53 -11.70 -21.27
N HIS A 295 -8.51 -12.33 -20.69
CA HIS A 295 -8.11 -13.70 -21.03
C HIS A 295 -8.87 -14.74 -20.21
N ARG A 296 -10.20 -14.71 -20.28
CA ARG A 296 -11.05 -15.77 -19.74
C ARG A 296 -10.76 -17.07 -20.51
N ARG A 297 -10.82 -18.22 -19.82
CA ARG A 297 -10.76 -19.49 -20.55
C ARG A 297 -12.00 -19.54 -21.42
N ILE A 298 -11.80 -19.45 -22.74
CA ILE A 298 -12.79 -19.93 -23.70
C ILE A 298 -12.79 -21.44 -23.48
N THR A 299 -13.70 -21.93 -22.66
CA THR A 299 -14.12 -23.33 -22.74
C THR A 299 -14.71 -23.48 -24.13
N SER A 300 -13.92 -24.02 -25.06
CA SER A 300 -14.50 -24.67 -26.22
C SER A 300 -15.34 -25.81 -25.65
N GLU A 301 -16.65 -25.62 -25.61
CA GLU A 301 -17.59 -26.72 -25.46
C GLU A 301 -17.28 -27.71 -26.61
N LEU A 302 -16.80 -28.89 -26.24
CA LEU A 302 -16.77 -30.09 -27.06
C LEU A 302 -17.79 -31.05 -26.46
#